data_AF-A0A932A8K0-F1
#
_entry.id   AF-A0A932A8K0-F1
#
_cell.length_a   1.000
_cell.length_b   1.000
_cell.length_c   1.000
_cell.angle_alpha   90.00
_cell.angle_beta   90.00
_cell.angle_gamma   90.00
#
_symmetry.space_group_name_H-M   'P 1'
#
loop_
_entity.id
_entity.type
_entity.pdbx_description
1 polymer ?
#
loop_
_entity_poly.entity_id
_entity_poly.type
_entity_poly.pdbx_seq_one_letter_code
_entity_poly.pdbx_strand_id
1 'polypeptide(L)'
;MSVVQRRMNARLLRFSTLAILLLCTAAAFGQADREAQYKQSIDAYVEAFNSGDDAKMSAYLTAHMADASLQQRPMAERLERYRSMHADLKSLKLVEIADVELSLEKQSVTAEMRAGNGETVAVSFLFDPQPPNKLMGLRIELGAPRAGGAPSAATSGPAPTNEDAFQRQLTGYLDDASKRDEFSGVVLVVRKGKTIFEHAYGYADKPARTPSRIDTKFNLGSINKVFTRLSIEGLASEGKLSLDDTIAKFLPDYPNKEAAQKVTVRQLLDMTSGIGDFFGDRYLAAPKDKLRTLADYLPLFADKPLLFPPGTSNHYSNGGYVVLGLILEKVAGQSYYDYVKQHIFVPAGMTDTDYYFTEQNVANRAEGYTKQAGDGKEWVNNRATRPARGSSAGGGYSTAPDLVKFAAALESGKFGPPSPGLGIAGGAPGVNAALEADARAGFVVVVLSNYDPPSAERVARQILEWTRGI
;
A
#
# COMPACT_ATOMS: atom_id res chain seq x y z
N MET A 1 -53.31 39.89 3.15
CA MET A 1 -53.31 38.40 3.25
C MET A 1 -54.25 37.98 4.36
N SER A 2 -55.23 37.12 4.06
CA SER A 2 -56.28 36.73 5.01
C SER A 2 -55.75 35.84 6.13
N VAL A 3 -56.44 35.84 7.27
CA VAL A 3 -56.13 35.02 8.47
C VAL A 3 -56.06 33.52 8.14
N VAL A 4 -56.75 33.08 7.08
CA VAL A 4 -56.73 31.70 6.57
C VAL A 4 -55.38 31.32 5.96
N GLN A 5 -54.73 32.26 5.26
CA GLN A 5 -53.46 32.02 4.56
C GLN A 5 -52.27 31.93 5.52
N ARG A 6 -52.31 32.63 6.66
CA ARG A 6 -51.31 32.47 7.74
C ARG A 6 -51.44 31.13 8.48
N ARG A 7 -52.66 30.58 8.62
CA ARG A 7 -52.89 29.28 9.26
C ARG A 7 -52.50 28.09 8.37
N MET A 8 -52.63 28.21 7.04
CA MET A 8 -52.13 27.20 6.10
C MET A 8 -50.59 27.16 6.05
N ASN A 9 -49.92 28.31 5.98
CA ASN A 9 -48.44 28.35 5.97
C ASN A 9 -47.83 27.84 7.28
N ALA A 10 -48.45 28.10 8.44
CA ALA A 10 -47.99 27.55 9.72
C ALA A 10 -48.21 26.02 9.87
N ARG A 11 -49.23 25.46 9.21
CA ARG A 11 -49.46 24.00 9.17
C ARG A 11 -48.50 23.32 8.19
N LEU A 12 -48.28 23.88 6.99
CA LEU A 12 -47.32 23.36 6.02
C LEU A 12 -45.87 23.37 6.53
N LEU A 13 -45.46 24.42 7.25
CA LEU A 13 -44.14 24.47 7.90
C LEU A 13 -44.01 23.39 8.99
N ARG A 14 -45.03 23.21 9.85
CA ARG A 14 -45.01 22.16 10.90
C ARG A 14 -45.02 20.74 10.34
N PHE A 15 -45.72 20.47 9.24
CA PHE A 15 -45.71 19.16 8.59
C PHE A 15 -44.36 18.85 7.91
N SER A 16 -43.73 19.85 7.30
CA SER A 16 -42.39 19.67 6.69
C SER A 16 -41.28 19.56 7.74
N THR A 17 -41.35 20.29 8.86
CA THR A 17 -40.39 20.09 9.96
C THR A 17 -40.58 18.74 10.65
N LEU A 18 -41.82 18.27 10.85
CA LEU A 18 -42.09 16.97 11.47
C LEU A 18 -41.72 15.80 10.55
N ALA A 19 -41.94 15.92 9.24
CA ALA A 19 -41.53 14.92 8.24
C ALA A 19 -39.99 14.86 8.09
N ILE A 20 -39.29 16.01 8.10
CA ILE A 20 -37.83 16.05 8.13
C ILE A 20 -37.29 15.47 9.44
N LEU A 21 -37.93 15.77 10.59
CA LEU A 21 -37.54 15.17 11.88
C LEU A 21 -37.77 13.65 11.89
N LEU A 22 -38.88 13.15 11.32
CA LEU A 22 -39.19 11.72 11.18
C LEU A 22 -38.28 10.98 10.18
N LEU A 23 -37.86 11.63 9.09
CA LEU A 23 -36.88 11.09 8.14
C LEU A 23 -35.45 11.10 8.73
N CYS A 24 -35.08 12.14 9.47
CA CYS A 24 -33.81 12.19 10.19
C CYS A 24 -33.77 11.17 11.33
N THR A 25 -34.87 10.94 12.05
CA THR A 25 -34.91 9.89 13.08
C THR A 25 -34.90 8.50 12.46
N ALA A 26 -35.67 8.22 11.40
CA ALA A 26 -35.64 6.90 10.74
C ALA A 26 -34.28 6.56 10.11
N ALA A 27 -33.59 7.54 9.52
CA ALA A 27 -32.23 7.36 9.02
C ALA A 27 -31.21 7.16 10.16
N ALA A 28 -31.35 7.87 11.28
CA ALA A 28 -30.51 7.71 12.47
C ALA A 28 -30.76 6.38 13.20
N PHE A 29 -32.02 5.91 13.27
CA PHE A 29 -32.37 4.60 13.83
C PHE A 29 -31.80 3.46 12.96
N GLY A 30 -31.93 3.54 11.64
CA GLY A 30 -31.32 2.55 10.74
C GLY A 30 -29.79 2.61 10.68
N GLN A 31 -29.17 3.72 11.08
CA GLN A 31 -27.72 3.83 11.23
C GLN A 31 -27.23 3.17 12.52
N ALA A 32 -27.87 3.45 13.66
CA ALA A 32 -27.50 2.87 14.96
C ALA A 32 -27.63 1.32 14.97
N ASP A 33 -28.68 0.78 14.33
CA ASP A 33 -28.86 -0.67 14.21
C ASP A 33 -27.77 -1.32 13.35
N ARG A 34 -27.32 -0.64 12.28
CA ARG A 34 -26.23 -1.12 11.42
C ARG A 34 -24.88 -1.06 12.12
N GLU A 35 -24.58 0.02 12.83
CA GLU A 35 -23.35 0.11 13.62
C GLU A 35 -23.28 -0.99 14.69
N ALA A 36 -24.40 -1.29 15.36
CA ALA A 36 -24.48 -2.40 16.29
C ALA A 36 -24.25 -3.76 15.61
N GLN A 37 -24.83 -3.98 14.44
CA GLN A 37 -24.61 -5.20 13.64
C GLN A 37 -23.14 -5.34 13.21
N TYR A 38 -22.50 -4.26 12.75
CA TYR A 38 -21.09 -4.30 12.36
C TYR A 38 -20.19 -4.57 13.55
N LYS A 39 -20.46 -3.93 14.71
CA LYS A 39 -19.73 -4.22 15.93
C LYS A 39 -19.84 -5.70 16.32
N GLN A 40 -21.04 -6.30 16.22
CA GLN A 40 -21.21 -7.73 16.49
C GLN A 40 -20.37 -8.61 15.55
N SER A 41 -20.31 -8.26 14.25
CA SER A 41 -19.47 -8.97 13.29
C SER A 41 -17.97 -8.83 13.59
N ILE A 42 -17.54 -7.67 14.09
CA ILE A 42 -16.15 -7.40 14.49
C ILE A 42 -15.79 -8.17 15.75
N ASP A 43 -16.66 -8.18 16.77
CA ASP A 43 -16.44 -8.92 18.01
C ASP A 43 -16.32 -10.42 17.72
N ALA A 44 -17.18 -10.97 16.84
CA ALA A 44 -17.12 -12.36 16.40
C ALA A 44 -15.85 -12.67 15.59
N TYR A 45 -15.36 -11.73 14.78
CA TYR A 45 -14.08 -11.89 14.10
C TYR A 45 -12.92 -11.99 15.09
N VAL A 46 -12.88 -11.12 16.09
CA VAL A 46 -11.83 -11.10 17.11
C VAL A 46 -11.84 -12.38 17.92
N GLU A 47 -13.02 -12.89 18.30
CA GLU A 47 -13.15 -14.19 18.97
C GLU A 47 -12.63 -15.34 18.10
N ALA A 48 -13.05 -15.40 16.84
CA ALA A 48 -12.61 -16.42 15.91
C ALA A 48 -11.09 -16.35 15.67
N PHE A 49 -10.54 -15.13 15.51
CA PHE A 49 -9.12 -14.90 15.31
C PHE A 49 -8.31 -15.37 16.53
N ASN A 50 -8.70 -14.94 17.73
CA ASN A 50 -7.99 -15.26 18.97
C ASN A 50 -8.06 -16.73 19.37
N SER A 51 -8.93 -17.50 18.73
CA SER A 51 -9.06 -18.92 19.02
C SER A 51 -7.87 -19.76 18.52
N GLY A 52 -7.13 -19.27 17.52
CA GLY A 52 -6.09 -20.05 16.85
C GLY A 52 -6.60 -21.29 16.09
N ASP A 53 -7.92 -21.45 15.94
CA ASP A 53 -8.58 -22.64 15.42
C ASP A 53 -9.20 -22.39 14.03
N ASP A 54 -8.77 -23.18 13.04
CA ASP A 54 -9.25 -23.10 11.65
C ASP A 54 -10.76 -23.37 11.53
N ALA A 55 -11.34 -24.26 12.35
CA ALA A 55 -12.76 -24.57 12.32
C ALA A 55 -13.60 -23.38 12.81
N LYS A 56 -13.14 -22.68 13.86
CA LYS A 56 -13.81 -21.48 14.37
C LYS A 56 -13.71 -20.32 13.39
N MET A 57 -12.54 -20.10 12.78
CA MET A 57 -12.38 -19.10 11.73
C MET A 57 -13.24 -19.43 10.50
N SER A 58 -13.27 -20.70 10.07
CA SER A 58 -14.12 -21.15 8.97
C SER A 58 -15.61 -20.94 9.26
N ALA A 59 -16.06 -21.24 10.49
CA ALA A 59 -17.44 -21.01 10.92
C ALA A 59 -17.81 -19.53 10.89
N TYR A 60 -16.93 -18.66 11.40
CA TYR A 60 -17.10 -17.21 11.32
C TYR A 60 -17.23 -16.74 9.86
N LEU A 61 -16.29 -17.10 9.00
CA LEU A 61 -16.28 -16.68 7.61
C LEU A 61 -17.55 -17.15 6.88
N THR A 62 -18.00 -18.39 7.14
CA THR A 62 -19.23 -18.94 6.55
C THR A 62 -20.48 -18.19 7.02
N ALA A 63 -20.54 -17.83 8.31
CA ALA A 63 -21.72 -17.17 8.88
C ALA A 63 -21.80 -15.67 8.53
N HIS A 64 -20.67 -14.98 8.39
CA HIS A 64 -20.61 -13.52 8.31
C HIS A 64 -20.28 -12.98 6.92
N MET A 65 -19.61 -13.76 6.07
CA MET A 65 -19.17 -13.31 4.75
C MET A 65 -20.23 -13.49 3.66
N ALA A 66 -20.20 -12.63 2.64
CA ALA A 66 -21.07 -12.73 1.48
C ALA A 66 -20.68 -13.93 0.61
N ASP A 67 -21.66 -14.65 0.07
CA ASP A 67 -21.43 -15.84 -0.77
C ASP A 67 -20.54 -15.53 -1.98
N ALA A 68 -20.77 -14.38 -2.62
CA ALA A 68 -19.94 -13.92 -3.73
C ALA A 68 -18.46 -13.76 -3.32
N SER A 69 -18.19 -13.31 -2.09
CA SER A 69 -16.83 -13.20 -1.56
C SER A 69 -16.24 -14.56 -1.22
N LEU A 70 -17.02 -15.50 -0.68
CA LEU A 70 -16.58 -16.88 -0.44
C LEU A 70 -16.25 -17.62 -1.74
N GLN A 71 -16.96 -17.32 -2.84
CA GLN A 71 -16.65 -17.88 -4.17
C GLN A 71 -15.38 -17.30 -4.78
N GLN A 72 -15.08 -16.01 -4.55
CA GLN A 72 -13.89 -15.34 -5.09
C GLN A 72 -12.57 -15.83 -4.49
N ARG A 73 -12.59 -16.29 -3.23
CA ARG A 73 -11.41 -16.88 -2.57
C ARG A 73 -11.83 -18.11 -1.78
N PRO A 74 -11.35 -19.31 -2.16
CA PRO A 74 -11.67 -20.55 -1.46
C PRO A 74 -11.34 -20.49 0.04
N MET A 75 -12.10 -21.22 0.85
CA MET A 75 -11.91 -21.25 2.31
C MET A 75 -10.48 -21.65 2.70
N ALA A 76 -9.86 -22.59 1.99
CA ALA A 76 -8.49 -23.04 2.26
C ALA A 76 -7.46 -21.90 2.22
N GLU A 77 -7.51 -21.04 1.20
CA GLU A 77 -6.61 -19.87 1.09
C GLU A 77 -6.86 -18.83 2.18
N ARG A 78 -8.12 -18.70 2.63
CA ARG A 78 -8.49 -17.80 3.73
C ARG A 78 -7.91 -18.31 5.04
N LEU A 79 -8.00 -19.62 5.29
CA LEU A 79 -7.41 -20.26 6.46
C LEU A 79 -5.88 -20.22 6.45
N GLU A 80 -5.24 -20.32 5.29
CA GLU A 80 -3.79 -20.12 5.18
C GLU A 80 -3.37 -18.69 5.58
N ARG A 81 -4.04 -17.66 5.05
CA ARG A 81 -3.79 -16.26 5.44
C ARG A 81 -4.07 -16.03 6.92
N TYR A 82 -5.16 -16.58 7.43
CA TYR A 82 -5.49 -16.54 8.84
C TYR A 82 -4.37 -17.14 9.70
N ARG A 83 -3.89 -18.35 9.37
CA ARG A 83 -2.79 -18.99 10.10
C ARG A 83 -1.51 -18.15 10.07
N SER A 84 -1.16 -17.62 8.90
CA SER A 84 0.00 -16.72 8.77
C SER A 84 -0.15 -15.47 9.64
N MET A 85 -1.32 -14.84 9.64
CA MET A 85 -1.57 -13.63 10.44
C MET A 85 -1.62 -13.93 11.94
N HIS A 86 -2.27 -15.01 12.35
CA HIS A 86 -2.32 -15.42 13.74
C HIS A 86 -0.94 -15.81 14.28
N ALA A 87 -0.12 -16.47 13.45
CA ALA A 87 1.26 -16.76 13.78
C ALA A 87 2.10 -15.50 14.06
N ASP A 88 1.81 -14.40 13.37
CA ASP A 88 2.48 -13.12 13.55
C ASP A 88 1.89 -12.31 14.71
N LEU A 89 0.59 -11.97 14.62
CA LEU A 89 -0.12 -11.07 15.54
C LEU A 89 -0.45 -11.69 16.89
N LYS A 90 -0.50 -13.02 16.98
CA LYS A 90 -0.84 -13.85 18.17
C LYS A 90 -2.28 -13.72 18.68
N SER A 91 -2.78 -12.51 18.83
CA SER A 91 -4.15 -12.20 19.23
C SER A 91 -4.49 -10.78 18.79
N LEU A 92 -5.76 -10.40 18.87
CA LEU A 92 -6.27 -9.07 18.60
C LEU A 92 -7.17 -8.66 19.75
N LYS A 93 -7.05 -7.40 20.16
CA LYS A 93 -7.95 -6.76 21.11
C LYS A 93 -8.42 -5.46 20.49
N LEU A 94 -9.74 -5.32 20.32
CA LEU A 94 -10.32 -4.07 19.85
C LEU A 94 -9.95 -2.94 20.81
N VAL A 95 -9.34 -1.87 20.29
CA VAL A 95 -9.03 -0.64 21.02
C VAL A 95 -10.19 0.32 20.85
N GLU A 96 -10.48 0.69 19.59
CA GLU A 96 -11.59 1.57 19.24
C GLU A 96 -12.03 1.34 17.80
N ILE A 97 -13.22 1.84 17.47
CA ILE A 97 -13.65 2.01 16.09
C ILE A 97 -13.12 3.36 15.61
N ALA A 98 -12.12 3.32 14.74
CA ALA A 98 -11.39 4.51 14.29
C ALA A 98 -12.14 5.28 13.19
N ASP A 99 -12.88 4.56 12.33
CA ASP A 99 -13.64 5.18 11.24
C ASP A 99 -14.86 4.34 10.86
N VAL A 100 -15.95 5.02 10.48
CA VAL A 100 -17.22 4.43 10.06
C VAL A 100 -17.71 5.20 8.84
N GLU A 101 -17.65 4.56 7.67
CA GLU A 101 -18.10 5.14 6.41
C GLU A 101 -19.36 4.40 5.94
N LEU A 102 -20.50 5.08 6.04
CA LEU A 102 -21.82 4.54 5.67
C LEU A 102 -22.40 5.40 4.55
N SER A 103 -22.18 4.98 3.31
CA SER A 103 -22.73 5.62 2.12
C SER A 103 -23.52 4.61 1.27
N LEU A 104 -24.29 5.11 0.29
CA LEU A 104 -25.04 4.25 -0.62
C LEU A 104 -24.13 3.30 -1.43
N GLU A 105 -22.86 3.68 -1.62
CA GLU A 105 -21.90 2.94 -2.45
C GLU A 105 -20.91 2.11 -1.63
N LYS A 106 -20.71 2.47 -0.35
CA LYS A 106 -19.69 1.87 0.51
C LYS A 106 -20.15 1.82 1.96
N GLN A 107 -20.06 0.63 2.56
CA GLN A 107 -20.21 0.43 4.00
C GLN A 107 -18.91 -0.15 4.53
N SER A 108 -18.16 0.63 5.31
CA SER A 108 -16.93 0.13 5.92
C SER A 108 -16.73 0.62 7.34
N VAL A 109 -16.19 -0.25 8.18
CA VAL A 109 -15.81 0.06 9.56
C VAL A 109 -14.34 -0.26 9.73
N THR A 110 -13.54 0.71 10.16
CA THR A 110 -12.13 0.49 10.50
C THR A 110 -11.98 0.45 12.01
N ALA A 111 -11.49 -0.68 12.50
CA ALA A 111 -11.22 -0.93 13.91
C ALA A 111 -9.71 -0.85 14.16
N GLU A 112 -9.31 -0.05 15.15
CA GLU A 112 -7.97 -0.14 15.70
C GLU A 112 -7.91 -1.33 16.68
N MET A 113 -6.91 -2.18 16.52
CA MET A 113 -6.71 -3.36 17.34
C MET A 113 -5.29 -3.42 17.88
N ARG A 114 -5.16 -3.84 19.13
CA ARG A 114 -3.88 -4.18 19.74
C ARG A 114 -3.60 -5.66 19.50
N ALA A 115 -2.50 -5.97 18.84
CA ALA A 115 -2.07 -7.33 18.61
C ALA A 115 -1.32 -7.89 19.82
N GLY A 116 -1.38 -9.21 20.01
CA GLY A 116 -0.66 -9.93 21.07
C GLY A 116 0.87 -9.89 20.92
N ASN A 117 1.37 -9.61 19.72
CA ASN A 117 2.78 -9.32 19.46
C ASN A 117 3.21 -7.89 19.85
N GLY A 118 2.27 -7.07 20.35
CA GLY A 118 2.50 -5.69 20.80
C GLY A 118 2.24 -4.62 19.73
N GLU A 119 1.98 -4.99 18.48
CA GLU A 119 1.72 -4.04 17.40
C GLU A 119 0.29 -3.47 17.46
N THR A 120 0.11 -2.26 16.93
CA THR A 120 -1.21 -1.70 16.61
C THR A 120 -1.51 -1.97 15.16
N VAL A 121 -2.69 -2.50 14.89
CA VAL A 121 -3.16 -2.80 13.54
C VAL A 121 -4.50 -2.14 13.29
N ALA A 122 -4.69 -1.59 12.10
CA ALA A 122 -6.00 -1.13 11.64
C ALA A 122 -6.64 -2.25 10.81
N VAL A 123 -7.83 -2.69 11.20
CA VAL A 123 -8.60 -3.70 10.48
C VAL A 123 -9.84 -3.03 9.88
N SER A 124 -9.84 -2.82 8.57
CA SER A 124 -10.99 -2.32 7.83
C SER A 124 -11.87 -3.47 7.37
N PHE A 125 -13.11 -3.49 7.84
CA PHE A 125 -14.17 -4.40 7.45
C PHE A 125 -15.02 -3.73 6.37
N LEU A 126 -15.12 -4.37 5.20
CA LEU A 126 -15.98 -3.91 4.11
C LEU A 126 -17.25 -4.74 4.11
N PHE A 127 -18.41 -4.10 4.19
CA PHE A 127 -19.72 -4.73 4.21
C PHE A 127 -20.50 -4.41 2.92
N ASP A 128 -21.38 -5.33 2.55
CA ASP A 128 -22.35 -5.12 1.48
C ASP A 128 -23.30 -3.97 1.87
N PRO A 129 -23.50 -2.94 1.02
CA PRO A 129 -24.50 -1.90 1.25
C PRO A 129 -25.94 -2.42 1.34
N GLN A 130 -26.23 -3.57 0.75
CA GLN A 130 -27.55 -4.18 0.77
C GLN A 130 -27.74 -5.11 1.98
N PRO A 131 -28.93 -5.11 2.61
CA PRO A 131 -29.27 -6.11 3.62
C PRO A 131 -29.07 -7.54 3.09
N PRO A 132 -28.48 -8.47 3.86
CA PRO A 132 -28.25 -8.37 5.30
C PRO A 132 -26.86 -7.81 5.69
N ASN A 133 -26.23 -7.00 4.83
CA ASN A 133 -24.95 -6.32 5.08
C ASN A 133 -23.81 -7.28 5.45
N LYS A 134 -23.69 -8.36 4.69
CA LYS A 134 -22.65 -9.39 4.87
C LYS A 134 -21.27 -8.80 4.61
N LEU A 135 -20.26 -9.35 5.27
CA LEU A 135 -18.87 -8.98 5.10
C LEU A 135 -18.41 -9.34 3.68
N MET A 136 -17.88 -8.38 2.93
CA MET A 136 -17.31 -8.60 1.60
C MET A 136 -15.80 -8.86 1.67
N GLY A 137 -15.13 -8.26 2.65
CA GLY A 137 -13.70 -8.44 2.83
C GLY A 137 -13.16 -7.74 4.06
N LEU A 138 -11.91 -8.06 4.39
CA LEU A 138 -11.14 -7.39 5.41
C LEU A 138 -9.82 -6.93 4.81
N ARG A 139 -9.37 -5.75 5.24
CA ARG A 139 -8.04 -5.23 4.97
C ARG A 139 -7.36 -4.95 6.29
N ILE A 140 -6.19 -5.52 6.49
CA ILE A 140 -5.36 -5.26 7.67
C ILE A 140 -4.21 -4.39 7.24
N GLU A 141 -4.11 -3.22 7.85
CA GLU A 141 -2.98 -2.31 7.71
C GLU A 141 -2.15 -2.46 8.98
N LEU A 142 -1.01 -3.14 8.83
CA LEU A 142 -0.01 -3.22 9.89
C LEU A 142 0.58 -1.82 10.07
N GLY A 143 0.39 -1.23 11.25
CA GLY A 143 0.85 0.10 11.61
C GLY A 143 0.41 1.21 10.66
N ALA A 144 -0.87 1.58 10.66
CA ALA A 144 -1.29 2.86 10.11
C ALA A 144 -2.17 3.59 11.13
N PRO A 145 -1.78 4.78 11.62
CA PRO A 145 -2.73 5.82 11.93
C PRO A 145 -2.99 6.65 10.66
N ARG A 146 -4.25 6.74 10.21
CA ARG A 146 -4.65 7.75 9.21
C ARG A 146 -4.84 9.12 9.87
N ALA A 147 -4.69 10.14 9.02
CA ALA A 147 -4.75 11.57 9.32
C ALA A 147 -5.75 11.95 10.43
N GLY A 148 -5.24 12.49 11.53
CA GLY A 148 -6.04 13.16 12.57
C GLY A 148 -6.12 12.46 13.94
N GLY A 149 -5.68 11.20 14.08
CA GLY A 149 -5.63 10.50 15.36
C GLY A 149 -4.31 10.72 16.12
N ALA A 150 -4.40 11.05 17.42
CA ALA A 150 -3.25 11.05 18.32
C ALA A 150 -2.66 9.63 18.44
N PRO A 151 -1.33 9.46 18.46
CA PRO A 151 -0.71 8.13 18.42
C PRO A 151 -0.85 7.41 19.77
N SER A 152 -1.42 6.19 19.76
CA SER A 152 -1.53 5.33 20.95
C SER A 152 -0.38 4.32 21.04
N ALA A 153 0.72 4.82 21.62
CA ALA A 153 1.76 4.14 22.40
C ALA A 153 2.03 2.65 22.09
N ALA A 154 2.97 2.42 21.17
CA ALA A 154 4.03 1.43 21.36
C ALA A 154 5.35 2.04 20.86
N THR A 155 5.67 3.23 21.36
CA THR A 155 6.92 3.93 21.06
C THR A 155 7.88 3.80 22.23
N SER A 156 9.14 3.53 21.91
CA SER A 156 10.27 3.74 22.81
C SER A 156 10.24 5.19 23.33
N GLY A 157 9.95 5.36 24.63
CA GLY A 157 10.10 6.62 25.35
C GLY A 157 9.14 7.77 24.94
N PRO A 158 9.17 8.89 25.68
CA PRO A 158 8.44 10.10 25.30
C PRO A 158 8.97 10.67 23.98
N ALA A 159 8.06 11.21 23.16
CA ALA A 159 8.43 11.85 21.91
C ALA A 159 9.52 12.93 22.14
N PRO A 160 10.52 13.02 21.25
CA PRO A 160 11.56 14.01 21.38
C PRO A 160 10.95 15.41 21.22
N THR A 161 11.45 16.37 22.00
CA THR A 161 10.93 17.75 22.04
C THR A 161 11.81 18.75 21.28
N ASN A 162 12.94 18.30 20.75
CA ASN A 162 13.83 19.06 19.87
C ASN A 162 14.65 18.12 18.96
N GLU A 163 15.31 18.69 17.95
CA GLU A 163 16.08 17.93 16.95
C GLU A 163 17.23 17.10 17.56
N ASP A 164 17.93 17.62 18.57
CA ASP A 164 19.02 16.90 19.23
C ASP A 164 18.50 15.66 20.00
N ALA A 165 17.37 15.79 20.68
CA ALA A 165 16.69 14.68 21.34
C ALA A 165 16.20 13.65 20.32
N PHE A 166 15.65 14.12 19.20
CA PHE A 166 15.21 13.26 18.10
C PHE A 166 16.37 12.44 17.53
N GLN A 167 17.50 13.07 17.20
CA GLN A 167 18.67 12.37 16.67
C GLN A 167 19.21 11.33 17.65
N ARG A 168 19.33 11.66 18.94
CA ARG A 168 19.81 10.70 19.95
C ARG A 168 18.87 9.51 20.12
N GLN A 169 17.57 9.75 20.22
CA GLN A 169 16.57 8.67 20.36
C GLN A 169 16.55 7.77 19.12
N LEU A 170 16.58 8.36 17.93
CA LEU A 170 16.60 7.62 16.67
C LEU A 170 17.88 6.81 16.49
N THR A 171 19.04 7.37 16.87
CA THR A 171 20.31 6.64 16.87
C THR A 171 20.23 5.41 17.78
N GLY A 172 19.79 5.59 19.04
CA GLY A 172 19.68 4.47 19.99
C GLY A 172 18.71 3.38 19.53
N TYR A 173 17.55 3.79 18.99
CA TYR A 173 16.56 2.87 18.44
C TYR A 173 17.11 2.04 17.27
N LEU A 174 17.80 2.68 16.32
CA LEU A 174 18.37 2.00 15.15
C LEU A 174 19.62 1.18 15.48
N ASP A 175 20.45 1.64 16.41
CA ASP A 175 21.58 0.87 16.94
C ASP A 175 21.10 -0.45 17.54
N ASP A 176 20.05 -0.40 18.35
CA ASP A 176 19.48 -1.60 18.98
C ASP A 176 18.82 -2.52 17.94
N ALA A 177 18.05 -1.98 17.00
CA ALA A 177 17.46 -2.75 15.92
C ALA A 177 18.53 -3.41 15.04
N SER A 178 19.62 -2.71 14.74
CA SER A 178 20.74 -3.25 13.95
C SER A 178 21.52 -4.31 14.71
N LYS A 179 21.79 -4.12 16.02
CA LYS A 179 22.43 -5.13 16.89
C LYS A 179 21.61 -6.41 17.01
N ARG A 180 20.27 -6.29 17.05
CA ARG A 180 19.35 -7.44 17.05
C ARG A 180 19.13 -8.06 15.67
N ASP A 181 19.80 -7.55 14.64
CA ASP A 181 19.68 -8.02 13.26
C ASP A 181 18.24 -7.93 12.71
N GLU A 182 17.51 -6.91 13.17
CA GLU A 182 16.15 -6.55 12.77
C GLU A 182 16.14 -5.45 11.70
N PHE A 183 17.23 -4.68 11.58
CA PHE A 183 17.38 -3.62 10.57
C PHE A 183 18.79 -3.59 9.95
N SER A 184 18.83 -3.54 8.63
CA SER A 184 20.02 -3.32 7.81
C SER A 184 19.61 -2.47 6.61
N GLY A 185 20.16 -1.27 6.48
CA GLY A 185 19.53 -0.26 5.63
C GLY A 185 20.07 1.15 5.76
N VAL A 186 19.37 2.10 5.17
CA VAL A 186 19.65 3.54 5.24
C VAL A 186 18.42 4.27 5.74
N VAL A 187 18.63 5.23 6.64
CA VAL A 187 17.62 6.16 7.11
C VAL A 187 18.09 7.58 6.79
N LEU A 188 17.22 8.37 6.15
CA LEU A 188 17.46 9.76 5.83
C LEU A 188 16.21 10.58 6.18
N VAL A 189 16.37 11.61 6.99
CA VAL A 189 15.31 12.52 7.41
C VAL A 189 15.71 13.94 7.08
N VAL A 190 14.87 14.60 6.29
CA VAL A 190 15.02 16.00 5.88
C VAL A 190 13.86 16.79 6.46
N ARG A 191 14.17 17.96 7.02
CA ARG A 191 13.21 18.94 7.50
C ARG A 191 13.47 20.30 6.87
N LYS A 192 12.48 20.85 6.18
CA LYS A 192 12.53 22.15 5.49
C LYS A 192 13.78 22.29 4.62
N GLY A 193 14.09 21.25 3.85
CA GLY A 193 15.26 21.19 2.95
C GLY A 193 16.61 20.92 3.63
N LYS A 194 16.66 20.78 4.96
CA LYS A 194 17.89 20.46 5.71
C LYS A 194 17.86 19.02 6.20
N THR A 195 18.92 18.25 5.98
CA THR A 195 19.10 16.94 6.60
C THR A 195 19.23 17.10 8.11
N ILE A 196 18.34 16.43 8.85
CA ILE A 196 18.37 16.38 10.32
C ILE A 196 18.77 15.01 10.86
N PHE A 197 18.78 13.97 10.02
CA PHE A 197 19.33 12.65 10.34
C PHE A 197 19.72 11.92 9.06
N GLU A 198 20.92 11.35 9.01
CA GLU A 198 21.33 10.45 7.94
C GLU A 198 22.27 9.38 8.49
N HIS A 199 21.95 8.11 8.29
CA HIS A 199 22.82 7.03 8.71
C HIS A 199 22.53 5.73 7.93
N ALA A 200 23.60 4.99 7.63
CA ALA A 200 23.53 3.62 7.13
C ALA A 200 23.86 2.61 8.24
N TYR A 201 23.10 1.53 8.30
CA TYR A 201 23.19 0.45 9.29
C TYR A 201 23.37 -0.91 8.61
N GLY A 202 24.06 -1.82 9.30
CA GLY A 202 24.23 -3.20 8.85
C GLY A 202 25.05 -3.34 7.56
N TYR A 203 24.70 -4.34 6.76
CA TYR A 203 25.46 -4.76 5.59
C TYR A 203 24.61 -4.76 4.33
N ALA A 204 25.15 -4.16 3.26
CA ALA A 204 24.60 -4.26 1.91
C ALA A 204 24.75 -5.69 1.35
N ASP A 205 25.84 -6.39 1.74
CA ASP A 205 26.05 -7.82 1.50
C ASP A 205 26.50 -8.47 2.82
N LYS A 206 25.63 -9.31 3.37
CA LYS A 206 25.80 -9.93 4.69
C LYS A 206 26.89 -11.01 4.72
N PRO A 207 26.93 -12.01 3.81
CA PRO A 207 28.05 -12.95 3.73
C PRO A 207 29.41 -12.26 3.53
N ALA A 208 29.48 -11.26 2.64
CA ALA A 208 30.73 -10.54 2.38
C ALA A 208 31.06 -9.47 3.44
N ARG A 209 30.14 -9.22 4.40
CA ARG A 209 30.22 -8.14 5.38
C ARG A 209 30.53 -6.77 4.75
N THR A 210 29.97 -6.52 3.57
CA THR A 210 30.09 -5.22 2.90
C THR A 210 29.15 -4.24 3.60
N PRO A 211 29.65 -3.16 4.24
CA PRO A 211 28.80 -2.25 4.99
C PRO A 211 27.83 -1.51 4.08
N SER A 212 26.62 -1.28 4.59
CA SER A 212 25.70 -0.31 3.99
C SER A 212 26.27 1.10 4.05
N ARG A 213 25.92 1.92 3.07
CA ARG A 213 26.32 3.34 2.98
C ARG A 213 25.13 4.17 2.52
N ILE A 214 25.22 5.50 2.70
CA ILE A 214 24.15 6.43 2.31
C ILE A 214 23.81 6.32 0.80
N ASP A 215 24.83 6.03 -0.02
CA ASP A 215 24.71 5.83 -1.47
C ASP A 215 24.41 4.37 -1.88
N THR A 216 24.12 3.48 -0.92
CA THR A 216 23.73 2.10 -1.23
C THR A 216 22.37 2.09 -1.95
N LYS A 217 22.32 1.36 -3.07
CA LYS A 217 21.14 1.17 -3.90
C LYS A 217 20.32 0.01 -3.36
N PHE A 218 19.12 0.30 -2.87
CA PHE A 218 18.17 -0.71 -2.38
C PHE A 218 17.05 -0.91 -3.39
N ASN A 219 16.51 -2.13 -3.40
CA ASN A 219 15.32 -2.42 -4.16
C ASN A 219 14.13 -1.67 -3.54
N LEU A 220 13.37 -0.97 -4.38
CA LEU A 220 12.29 -0.09 -3.94
C LEU A 220 10.93 -0.79 -3.79
N GLY A 221 10.84 -2.06 -4.19
CA GLY A 221 9.56 -2.77 -4.24
C GLY A 221 8.50 -1.95 -4.97
N SER A 222 7.36 -1.74 -4.33
CA SER A 222 6.20 -1.07 -4.95
C SER A 222 6.29 0.46 -5.04
N ILE A 223 7.31 1.12 -4.48
CA ILE A 223 7.48 2.57 -4.65
C ILE A 223 7.58 2.94 -6.14
N ASN A 224 8.15 2.06 -6.96
CA ASN A 224 8.28 2.29 -8.41
C ASN A 224 6.95 2.54 -9.13
N LYS A 225 5.80 2.14 -8.57
CA LYS A 225 4.48 2.40 -9.15
C LYS A 225 4.22 3.90 -9.33
N VAL A 226 4.77 4.74 -8.44
CA VAL A 226 4.64 6.19 -8.58
C VAL A 226 5.30 6.68 -9.86
N PHE A 227 6.46 6.13 -10.25
CA PHE A 227 7.12 6.51 -11.50
C PHE A 227 6.30 6.10 -12.73
N THR A 228 5.68 4.91 -12.71
CA THR A 228 4.74 4.45 -13.75
C THR A 228 3.54 5.37 -13.84
N ARG A 229 2.92 5.70 -12.70
CA ARG A 229 1.77 6.60 -12.62
C ARG A 229 2.08 7.97 -13.23
N LEU A 230 3.15 8.61 -12.76
CA LEU A 230 3.56 9.93 -13.26
C LEU A 230 3.88 9.91 -14.75
N SER A 231 4.48 8.83 -15.25
CA SER A 231 4.78 8.69 -16.68
C SER A 231 3.52 8.60 -17.52
N ILE A 232 2.51 7.84 -17.08
CA ILE A 232 1.21 7.73 -17.77
C ILE A 232 0.43 9.03 -17.67
N GLU A 233 0.36 9.64 -16.50
CA GLU A 233 -0.30 10.94 -16.30
C GLU A 233 0.37 12.05 -17.13
N GLY A 234 1.71 12.02 -17.24
CA GLY A 234 2.48 12.88 -18.15
C GLY A 234 2.07 12.69 -19.61
N LEU A 235 2.06 11.46 -20.13
CA LEU A 235 1.60 11.16 -21.49
C LEU A 235 0.14 11.61 -21.72
N ALA A 236 -0.72 11.46 -20.71
CA ALA A 236 -2.10 11.93 -20.78
C ALA A 236 -2.18 13.46 -20.85
N SER A 237 -1.38 14.17 -20.04
CA SER A 237 -1.31 15.63 -20.06
C SER A 237 -0.78 16.19 -21.39
N GLU A 238 0.09 15.44 -22.07
CA GLU A 238 0.61 15.76 -23.39
C GLU A 238 -0.39 15.42 -24.53
N GLY A 239 -1.56 14.87 -24.20
CA GLY A 239 -2.57 14.43 -25.16
C GLY A 239 -2.17 13.20 -25.99
N LYS A 240 -1.10 12.48 -25.59
CA LYS A 240 -0.63 11.28 -26.30
C LYS A 240 -1.51 10.05 -26.03
N LEU A 241 -2.23 10.05 -24.90
CA LEU A 241 -3.26 9.07 -24.58
C LEU A 241 -4.39 9.73 -23.78
N SER A 242 -5.55 9.10 -23.75
CA SER A 242 -6.63 9.42 -22.80
C SER A 242 -6.63 8.41 -21.66
N LEU A 243 -6.93 8.85 -20.44
CA LEU A 243 -7.13 7.95 -19.30
C LEU A 243 -8.37 7.05 -19.49
N ASP A 244 -9.29 7.43 -20.37
CA ASP A 244 -10.49 6.64 -20.68
C ASP A 244 -10.29 5.72 -21.90
N ASP A 245 -9.09 5.74 -22.52
CA ASP A 245 -8.73 4.76 -23.52
C ASP A 245 -8.67 3.36 -22.91
N THR A 246 -9.10 2.36 -23.68
CA THR A 246 -9.08 0.97 -23.26
C THR A 246 -7.74 0.31 -23.58
N ILE A 247 -7.44 -0.81 -22.93
CA ILE A 247 -6.25 -1.61 -23.20
C ILE A 247 -6.14 -1.97 -24.69
N ALA A 248 -7.25 -2.34 -25.34
CA ALA A 248 -7.29 -2.77 -26.74
C ALA A 248 -6.78 -1.72 -27.73
N LYS A 249 -6.87 -0.42 -27.39
CA LYS A 249 -6.34 0.66 -28.24
C LYS A 249 -4.82 0.56 -28.42
N PHE A 250 -4.12 0.13 -27.38
CA PHE A 250 -2.65 0.06 -27.36
C PHE A 250 -2.14 -1.37 -27.53
N LEU A 251 -2.87 -2.33 -26.97
CA LEU A 251 -2.53 -3.75 -26.92
C LEU A 251 -3.68 -4.57 -27.54
N PRO A 252 -3.90 -4.52 -28.86
CA PRO A 252 -5.03 -5.20 -29.52
C PRO A 252 -4.96 -6.74 -29.36
N ASP A 253 -3.76 -7.27 -29.20
CA ASP A 253 -3.50 -8.69 -29.01
C ASP A 253 -3.49 -9.12 -27.53
N TYR A 254 -3.98 -8.27 -26.62
CA TYR A 254 -4.06 -8.63 -25.20
C TYR A 254 -4.88 -9.94 -25.01
N PRO A 255 -4.40 -10.92 -24.22
CA PRO A 255 -4.98 -12.26 -24.18
C PRO A 255 -6.44 -12.31 -23.72
N ASN A 256 -6.78 -11.65 -22.62
CA ASN A 256 -8.16 -11.54 -22.17
C ASN A 256 -8.89 -10.43 -22.96
N LYS A 257 -9.75 -10.82 -23.91
CA LYS A 257 -10.49 -9.88 -24.77
C LYS A 257 -11.50 -9.02 -24.02
N GLU A 258 -12.12 -9.54 -22.96
CA GLU A 258 -13.01 -8.75 -22.12
C GLU A 258 -12.24 -7.63 -21.41
N ALA A 259 -11.11 -7.97 -20.78
CA ALA A 259 -10.24 -6.99 -20.14
C ALA A 259 -9.74 -5.96 -21.17
N ALA A 260 -9.31 -6.42 -22.35
CA ALA A 260 -8.85 -5.56 -23.43
C ALA A 260 -9.89 -4.48 -23.81
N GLN A 261 -11.15 -4.88 -23.91
CA GLN A 261 -12.24 -4.01 -24.38
C GLN A 261 -12.85 -3.13 -23.29
N LYS A 262 -12.88 -3.58 -22.03
CA LYS A 262 -13.62 -2.91 -20.96
C LYS A 262 -12.74 -2.13 -19.99
N VAL A 263 -11.48 -2.54 -19.79
CA VAL A 263 -10.59 -1.90 -18.82
C VAL A 263 -9.95 -0.65 -19.43
N THR A 264 -10.08 0.48 -18.74
CA THR A 264 -9.45 1.75 -19.11
C THR A 264 -8.10 1.96 -18.43
N VAL A 265 -7.28 2.86 -19.00
CA VAL A 265 -6.01 3.30 -18.39
C VAL A 265 -6.23 3.83 -16.96
N ARG A 266 -7.30 4.61 -16.74
CA ARG A 266 -7.70 5.14 -15.42
C ARG A 266 -7.91 4.02 -14.40
N GLN A 267 -8.66 2.98 -14.79
CA GLN A 267 -8.95 1.86 -13.91
C GLN A 267 -7.70 1.02 -13.56
N LEU A 268 -6.69 1.00 -14.43
CA LEU A 268 -5.39 0.41 -14.09
C LEU A 268 -4.64 1.25 -13.06
N LEU A 269 -4.59 2.58 -13.22
CA LEU A 269 -3.92 3.50 -12.29
C LEU A 269 -4.55 3.44 -10.89
N ASP A 270 -5.89 3.46 -10.86
CA ASP A 270 -6.69 3.54 -9.64
C ASP A 270 -6.91 2.17 -8.98
N MET A 271 -6.34 1.11 -9.54
CA MET A 271 -6.47 -0.27 -9.04
C MET A 271 -7.94 -0.77 -9.02
N THR A 272 -8.76 -0.32 -9.96
CA THR A 272 -10.19 -0.69 -10.11
C THR A 272 -10.48 -1.51 -11.37
N SER A 273 -9.44 -1.99 -12.07
CA SER A 273 -9.58 -2.74 -13.33
C SER A 273 -10.16 -4.15 -13.19
N GLY A 274 -10.02 -4.79 -12.02
CA GLY A 274 -10.28 -6.22 -11.86
C GLY A 274 -9.17 -7.13 -12.40
N ILE A 275 -8.09 -6.59 -12.97
CA ILE A 275 -6.92 -7.40 -13.37
C ILE A 275 -6.18 -7.89 -12.13
N GLY A 276 -5.93 -9.20 -12.05
CA GLY A 276 -5.24 -9.82 -10.92
C GLY A 276 -3.71 -9.63 -10.90
N ASP A 277 -3.08 -10.24 -9.90
CA ASP A 277 -1.63 -10.21 -9.71
C ASP A 277 -0.89 -11.22 -10.61
N PHE A 278 0.38 -10.92 -10.91
CA PHE A 278 1.31 -11.89 -11.49
C PHE A 278 1.96 -12.78 -10.42
N PHE A 279 2.03 -12.35 -9.17
CA PHE A 279 2.48 -13.21 -8.08
C PHE A 279 1.48 -14.35 -7.84
N GLY A 280 1.98 -15.59 -7.81
CA GLY A 280 1.20 -16.82 -7.67
C GLY A 280 1.95 -18.02 -8.28
N ASP A 281 1.27 -19.16 -8.44
CA ASP A 281 1.89 -20.41 -8.89
C ASP A 281 2.68 -20.28 -10.20
N ARG A 282 2.13 -19.56 -11.18
CA ARG A 282 2.83 -19.31 -12.45
C ARG A 282 4.12 -18.52 -12.24
N TYR A 283 4.12 -17.52 -11.37
CA TYR A 283 5.35 -16.80 -11.04
C TYR A 283 6.32 -17.69 -10.28
N LEU A 284 5.86 -18.48 -9.30
CA LEU A 284 6.71 -19.41 -8.54
C LEU A 284 7.43 -20.40 -9.47
N ALA A 285 6.68 -21.01 -10.40
CA ALA A 285 7.19 -21.95 -11.40
C ALA A 285 8.03 -21.29 -12.51
N ALA A 286 7.86 -19.99 -12.77
CA ALA A 286 8.56 -19.32 -13.85
C ALA A 286 10.08 -19.24 -13.60
N PRO A 287 10.91 -19.49 -14.63
CA PRO A 287 12.35 -19.28 -14.57
C PRO A 287 12.63 -17.78 -14.42
N LYS A 288 13.11 -17.37 -13.24
CA LYS A 288 13.22 -15.94 -12.88
C LYS A 288 14.21 -15.18 -13.77
N ASP A 289 15.24 -15.85 -14.28
CA ASP A 289 16.23 -15.32 -15.22
C ASP A 289 15.61 -14.91 -16.57
N LYS A 290 14.42 -15.43 -16.91
CA LYS A 290 13.68 -15.11 -18.14
C LYS A 290 12.73 -13.93 -18.00
N LEU A 291 12.44 -13.48 -16.78
CA LEU A 291 11.61 -12.28 -16.56
C LEU A 291 12.47 -11.03 -16.70
N ARG A 292 12.65 -10.56 -17.95
CA ARG A 292 13.62 -9.50 -18.31
C ARG A 292 12.94 -8.23 -18.82
N THR A 293 11.84 -8.36 -19.52
CA THR A 293 11.03 -7.28 -20.10
C THR A 293 9.62 -7.31 -19.52
N LEU A 294 8.85 -6.24 -19.70
CA LEU A 294 7.47 -6.21 -19.20
C LEU A 294 6.59 -7.28 -19.87
N ALA A 295 6.83 -7.56 -21.15
CA ALA A 295 6.07 -8.56 -21.89
C ALA A 295 6.24 -9.98 -21.31
N ASP A 296 7.40 -10.29 -20.72
CA ASP A 296 7.69 -11.60 -20.11
C ASP A 296 6.76 -11.92 -18.92
N TYR A 297 6.11 -10.91 -18.33
CA TYR A 297 5.17 -11.09 -17.23
C TYR A 297 3.75 -11.42 -17.68
N LEU A 298 3.36 -11.10 -18.93
CA LEU A 298 1.99 -11.32 -19.41
C LEU A 298 1.51 -12.77 -19.26
N PRO A 299 2.32 -13.81 -19.58
CA PRO A 299 1.90 -15.20 -19.42
C PRO A 299 1.53 -15.60 -17.98
N LEU A 300 1.92 -14.80 -16.98
CA LEU A 300 1.67 -15.09 -15.56
C LEU A 300 0.24 -14.72 -15.12
N PHE A 301 -0.45 -13.84 -15.85
CA PHE A 301 -1.75 -13.31 -15.42
C PHE A 301 -2.72 -12.85 -16.52
N ALA A 302 -2.25 -12.52 -17.73
CA ALA A 302 -3.02 -11.72 -18.68
C ALA A 302 -4.21 -12.45 -19.34
N ASP A 303 -4.22 -13.79 -19.31
CA ASP A 303 -5.30 -14.66 -19.77
C ASP A 303 -6.37 -14.92 -18.69
N LYS A 304 -6.11 -14.56 -17.43
CA LYS A 304 -7.02 -14.84 -16.32
C LYS A 304 -8.30 -13.98 -16.43
N PRO A 305 -9.45 -14.48 -15.96
CA PRO A 305 -10.67 -13.67 -15.82
C PRO A 305 -10.44 -12.43 -14.94
N LEU A 306 -11.27 -11.40 -15.14
CA LEU A 306 -11.32 -10.27 -14.22
C LEU A 306 -11.88 -10.73 -12.87
N LEU A 307 -11.31 -10.22 -11.77
CA LEU A 307 -11.75 -10.51 -10.41
C LEU A 307 -13.14 -9.91 -10.11
N PHE A 308 -13.48 -8.81 -10.79
CA PHE A 308 -14.75 -8.09 -10.72
C PHE A 308 -14.90 -7.20 -11.96
N PRO A 309 -16.12 -6.74 -12.28
CA PRO A 309 -16.33 -5.80 -13.38
C PRO A 309 -15.52 -4.51 -13.21
N PRO A 310 -14.88 -3.97 -14.27
CA PRO A 310 -14.03 -2.79 -14.13
C PRO A 310 -14.78 -1.58 -13.56
N GLY A 311 -14.19 -0.91 -12.56
CA GLY A 311 -14.73 0.26 -11.89
C GLY A 311 -15.69 -0.03 -10.73
N THR A 312 -16.13 -1.29 -10.51
CA THR A 312 -17.11 -1.61 -9.45
C THR A 312 -16.47 -1.98 -8.10
N SER A 313 -15.15 -2.17 -8.06
CA SER A 313 -14.41 -2.47 -6.83
C SER A 313 -12.94 -2.07 -6.99
N ASN A 314 -12.13 -2.28 -5.95
CA ASN A 314 -10.70 -2.04 -5.97
C ASN A 314 -9.91 -3.29 -5.54
N HIS A 315 -8.80 -3.53 -6.21
CA HIS A 315 -7.86 -4.59 -5.85
C HIS A 315 -6.45 -4.21 -6.28
N TYR A 316 -5.53 -4.24 -5.32
CA TYR A 316 -4.12 -3.97 -5.59
C TYR A 316 -3.57 -4.94 -6.63
N SER A 317 -3.05 -4.42 -7.74
CA SER A 317 -2.68 -5.24 -8.89
C SER A 317 -1.31 -4.87 -9.43
N ASN A 318 -0.34 -5.78 -9.27
CA ASN A 318 0.92 -5.66 -9.99
C ASN A 318 0.75 -5.96 -11.49
N GLY A 319 -0.15 -6.87 -11.85
CA GLY A 319 -0.47 -7.16 -13.25
C GLY A 319 -1.00 -5.94 -13.98
N GLY A 320 -1.91 -5.17 -13.38
CA GLY A 320 -2.41 -3.92 -13.94
C GLY A 320 -1.31 -2.89 -14.19
N TYR A 321 -0.32 -2.79 -13.30
CA TYR A 321 0.83 -1.90 -13.49
C TYR A 321 1.82 -2.40 -14.55
N VAL A 322 1.93 -3.70 -14.77
CA VAL A 322 2.65 -4.25 -15.95
C VAL A 322 1.95 -3.82 -17.23
N VAL A 323 0.61 -3.89 -17.29
CA VAL A 323 -0.17 -3.43 -18.45
C VAL A 323 0.05 -1.93 -18.70
N LEU A 324 0.05 -1.09 -17.65
CA LEU A 324 0.38 0.33 -17.78
C LEU A 324 1.77 0.55 -18.38
N GLY A 325 2.78 -0.21 -17.93
CA GLY A 325 4.12 -0.11 -18.48
C GLY A 325 4.18 -0.48 -19.97
N LEU A 326 3.44 -1.51 -20.40
CA LEU A 326 3.34 -1.89 -21.82
C LEU A 326 2.59 -0.85 -22.67
N ILE A 327 1.55 -0.23 -22.12
CA ILE A 327 0.86 0.90 -22.77
C ILE A 327 1.83 2.07 -22.95
N LEU A 328 2.61 2.40 -21.92
CA LEU A 328 3.65 3.42 -21.99
C LEU A 328 4.67 3.10 -23.10
N GLU A 329 5.19 1.88 -23.16
CA GLU A 329 6.12 1.46 -24.23
C GLU A 329 5.52 1.67 -25.62
N LYS A 330 4.25 1.29 -25.78
CA LYS A 330 3.53 1.44 -27.05
C LYS A 330 3.34 2.89 -27.46
N VAL A 331 2.95 3.76 -26.52
CA VAL A 331 2.68 5.18 -26.78
C VAL A 331 3.98 5.95 -27.00
N ALA A 332 5.02 5.65 -26.23
CA ALA A 332 6.29 6.36 -26.29
C ALA A 332 7.21 5.87 -27.42
N GLY A 333 7.03 4.64 -27.91
CA GLY A 333 7.91 4.05 -28.93
C GLY A 333 9.32 3.72 -28.41
N GLN A 334 9.50 3.64 -27.09
CA GLN A 334 10.75 3.26 -26.42
C GLN A 334 10.47 2.36 -25.22
N SER A 335 11.51 1.75 -24.65
CA SER A 335 11.33 0.87 -23.48
C SER A 335 10.83 1.66 -22.26
N TYR A 336 10.10 0.98 -21.36
CA TYR A 336 9.62 1.57 -20.12
C TYR A 336 10.78 2.14 -19.29
N TYR A 337 11.89 1.39 -19.26
CA TYR A 337 13.08 1.71 -18.49
C TYR A 337 13.76 3.00 -19.00
N ASP A 338 13.90 3.13 -20.31
CA ASP A 338 14.49 4.34 -20.92
C ASP A 338 13.58 5.56 -20.73
N TYR A 339 12.27 5.37 -20.91
CA TYR A 339 11.30 6.43 -20.72
C TYR A 339 11.33 6.96 -19.28
N VAL A 340 11.20 6.10 -18.28
CA VAL A 340 11.19 6.52 -16.87
C VAL A 340 12.51 7.19 -16.50
N LYS A 341 13.64 6.68 -17.00
CA LYS A 341 14.94 7.32 -16.77
C LYS A 341 15.00 8.72 -17.34
N GLN A 342 14.58 8.91 -18.59
CA GLN A 342 14.65 10.21 -19.29
C GLN A 342 13.63 11.23 -18.77
N HIS A 343 12.44 10.77 -18.38
CA HIS A 343 11.32 11.64 -18.05
C HIS A 343 11.09 11.82 -16.54
N ILE A 344 11.63 10.93 -15.69
CA ILE A 344 11.47 11.00 -14.23
C ILE A 344 12.83 11.11 -13.55
N PHE A 345 13.73 10.12 -13.73
CA PHE A 345 14.97 10.06 -12.94
C PHE A 345 15.91 11.21 -13.26
N VAL A 346 16.22 11.44 -14.53
CA VAL A 346 17.10 12.54 -14.96
C VAL A 346 16.52 13.91 -14.59
N PRO A 347 15.24 14.24 -14.86
CA PRO A 347 14.67 15.53 -14.48
C PRO A 347 14.58 15.79 -12.98
N ALA A 348 14.47 14.73 -12.16
CA ALA A 348 14.55 14.83 -10.69
C ALA A 348 15.98 14.79 -10.15
N GLY A 349 17.00 14.58 -11.00
CA GLY A 349 18.40 14.47 -10.57
C GLY A 349 18.75 13.16 -9.84
N MET A 350 17.97 12.10 -10.08
CA MET A 350 18.12 10.77 -9.48
C MET A 350 19.15 9.93 -10.27
N THR A 351 20.43 10.23 -10.09
CA THR A 351 21.53 9.66 -10.90
C THR A 351 21.92 8.23 -10.56
N ASP A 352 21.52 7.74 -9.39
CA ASP A 352 21.80 6.40 -8.87
C ASP A 352 20.56 5.48 -8.88
N THR A 353 19.47 5.94 -9.49
CA THR A 353 18.20 5.21 -9.63
C THR A 353 18.09 4.56 -11.01
N ASP A 354 17.87 3.24 -11.04
CA ASP A 354 17.65 2.51 -12.30
C ASP A 354 17.02 1.12 -12.05
N TYR A 355 16.74 0.40 -13.14
CA TYR A 355 16.33 -0.99 -13.16
C TYR A 355 17.45 -1.88 -13.68
N TYR A 356 18.23 -2.38 -12.73
CA TYR A 356 19.39 -3.21 -13.04
C TYR A 356 19.00 -4.65 -13.31
N PHE A 357 19.78 -5.31 -14.18
CA PHE A 357 19.73 -6.75 -14.29
C PHE A 357 20.40 -7.42 -13.08
N THR A 358 19.90 -8.59 -12.69
CA THR A 358 20.41 -9.37 -11.56
C THR A 358 21.88 -9.74 -11.74
N GLU A 359 22.31 -10.06 -12.96
CA GLU A 359 23.69 -10.37 -13.35
C GLU A 359 24.58 -9.13 -13.54
N GLN A 360 24.00 -7.94 -13.66
CA GLN A 360 24.76 -6.71 -13.86
C GLN A 360 25.59 -6.41 -12.61
N ASN A 361 26.88 -6.11 -12.82
CA ASN A 361 27.73 -5.58 -11.76
C ASN A 361 27.38 -4.11 -11.54
N VAL A 362 26.76 -3.82 -10.39
CA VAL A 362 26.30 -2.49 -10.01
C VAL A 362 26.99 -2.12 -8.71
N ALA A 363 27.76 -1.03 -8.74
CA ALA A 363 28.41 -0.53 -7.55
C ALA A 363 27.36 -0.21 -6.47
N ASN A 364 27.64 -0.67 -5.25
CA ASN A 364 26.90 -0.31 -4.04
C ASN A 364 25.45 -0.78 -4.05
N ARG A 365 25.14 -1.84 -4.79
CA ARG A 365 23.82 -2.47 -4.75
C ARG A 365 23.71 -3.38 -3.53
N ALA A 366 22.65 -3.19 -2.74
CA ALA A 366 22.33 -4.12 -1.67
C ALA A 366 21.76 -5.43 -2.22
N GLU A 367 22.19 -6.54 -1.63
CA GLU A 367 21.56 -7.83 -1.77
C GLU A 367 20.43 -7.96 -0.74
N GLY A 368 19.29 -8.50 -1.16
CA GLY A 368 18.11 -8.67 -0.30
C GLY A 368 18.14 -9.97 0.49
N TYR A 369 17.62 -9.96 1.71
CA TYR A 369 17.58 -11.12 2.59
C TYR A 369 16.19 -11.34 3.20
N THR A 370 15.73 -12.58 3.17
CA THR A 370 14.42 -12.99 3.69
C THR A 370 14.53 -14.18 4.63
N LYS A 371 13.66 -14.22 5.64
CA LYS A 371 13.45 -15.41 6.50
C LYS A 371 12.37 -16.33 5.95
N GLN A 372 11.57 -15.87 4.99
CA GLN A 372 10.43 -16.60 4.44
C GLN A 372 10.85 -17.75 3.51
N ALA A 373 12.03 -17.67 2.91
CA ALA A 373 12.57 -18.73 2.04
C ALA A 373 13.37 -19.80 2.81
N GLY A 374 13.49 -19.66 4.13
CA GLY A 374 14.28 -20.54 5.00
C GLY A 374 13.46 -21.16 6.14
N ASP A 375 14.11 -21.47 7.25
CA ASP A 375 13.49 -22.04 8.46
C ASP A 375 12.77 -21.01 9.34
N GLY A 376 12.64 -19.77 8.85
CA GLY A 376 12.10 -18.63 9.59
C GLY A 376 13.05 -18.01 10.62
N LYS A 377 14.26 -18.57 10.81
CA LYS A 377 15.24 -18.11 11.81
C LYS A 377 16.38 -17.35 11.17
N GLU A 378 16.90 -17.85 10.06
CA GLU A 378 18.06 -17.27 9.38
C GLU A 378 17.69 -16.43 8.16
N TRP A 379 18.49 -15.38 7.95
CA TRP A 379 18.38 -14.52 6.77
C TRP A 379 19.01 -15.20 5.55
N VAL A 380 18.20 -15.50 4.53
CA VAL A 380 18.63 -16.12 3.28
C VAL A 380 18.56 -15.10 2.15
N ASN A 381 19.57 -15.06 1.28
CA ASN A 381 19.59 -14.16 0.14
C ASN A 381 18.40 -14.44 -0.81
N ASN A 382 17.67 -13.40 -1.21
CA ASN A 382 16.45 -13.50 -2.02
C ASN A 382 16.68 -13.49 -3.53
N ARG A 383 17.93 -13.48 -4.02
CA ARG A 383 18.25 -13.32 -5.45
C ARG A 383 17.58 -14.37 -6.34
N ALA A 384 17.44 -15.61 -5.85
CA ALA A 384 16.82 -16.70 -6.60
C ALA A 384 15.29 -16.55 -6.76
N THR A 385 14.63 -15.73 -5.93
CA THR A 385 13.17 -15.52 -5.99
C THR A 385 12.77 -14.30 -6.80
N ARG A 386 13.75 -13.46 -7.17
CA ARG A 386 13.56 -12.19 -7.88
C ARG A 386 13.73 -12.35 -9.39
N PRO A 387 12.96 -11.59 -10.20
CA PRO A 387 13.13 -11.61 -11.66
C PRO A 387 14.53 -11.11 -12.05
N ALA A 388 14.94 -11.39 -13.28
CA ALA A 388 16.19 -10.86 -13.83
C ALA A 388 16.22 -9.33 -13.85
N ARG A 389 15.08 -8.66 -14.01
CA ARG A 389 14.94 -7.21 -13.90
C ARG A 389 13.58 -6.86 -13.31
N GLY A 390 13.48 -5.77 -12.56
CA GLY A 390 12.20 -5.27 -12.06
C GLY A 390 11.23 -4.89 -13.19
N SER A 391 9.94 -4.79 -12.85
CA SER A 391 8.87 -4.37 -13.77
C SER A 391 8.37 -2.95 -13.42
N SER A 392 7.43 -2.45 -14.22
CA SER A 392 6.70 -1.20 -13.94
C SER A 392 5.83 -1.25 -12.68
N ALA A 393 5.62 -2.43 -12.09
CA ALA A 393 4.99 -2.57 -10.79
C ALA A 393 5.98 -2.48 -9.63
N GLY A 394 7.27 -2.71 -9.85
CA GLY A 394 8.26 -2.75 -8.77
C GLY A 394 9.57 -3.44 -9.12
N GLY A 395 10.54 -3.32 -8.22
CA GLY A 395 11.81 -4.04 -8.34
C GLY A 395 12.96 -3.21 -8.92
N GLY A 396 12.75 -1.93 -9.17
CA GLY A 396 13.82 -0.97 -9.46
C GLY A 396 14.60 -0.61 -8.20
N TYR A 397 15.71 0.09 -8.37
CA TYR A 397 16.65 0.42 -7.31
C TYR A 397 16.85 1.92 -7.19
N SER A 398 17.09 2.40 -5.98
CA SER A 398 17.44 3.81 -5.71
C SER A 398 18.25 3.92 -4.43
N THR A 399 18.80 5.11 -4.20
CA THR A 399 19.43 5.53 -2.95
C THR A 399 18.47 6.43 -2.16
N ALA A 400 18.74 6.62 -0.86
CA ALA A 400 17.94 7.53 -0.04
C ALA A 400 18.08 9.00 -0.50
N PRO A 401 19.28 9.51 -0.84
CA PRO A 401 19.43 10.85 -1.41
C PRO A 401 18.61 11.07 -2.68
N ASP A 402 18.55 10.09 -3.60
CA ASP A 402 17.78 10.24 -4.83
C ASP A 402 16.26 10.28 -4.57
N LEU A 403 15.77 9.54 -3.57
CA LEU A 403 14.36 9.64 -3.17
C LEU A 403 14.02 10.98 -2.51
N VAL A 404 14.97 11.61 -1.82
CA VAL A 404 14.79 13.01 -1.34
C VAL A 404 14.70 13.99 -2.51
N LYS A 405 15.58 13.85 -3.51
CA LYS A 405 15.50 14.70 -4.73
C LYS A 405 14.17 14.49 -5.46
N PHE A 406 13.70 13.25 -5.53
CA PHE A 406 12.39 12.93 -6.09
C PHE A 406 11.24 13.62 -5.33
N ALA A 407 11.24 13.55 -4.00
CA ALA A 407 10.25 14.22 -3.17
C ALA A 407 10.25 15.74 -3.41
N ALA A 408 11.43 16.36 -3.47
CA ALA A 408 11.57 17.78 -3.79
C ALA A 408 11.05 18.13 -5.20
N ALA A 409 11.30 17.26 -6.20
CA ALA A 409 10.78 17.44 -7.55
C ALA A 409 9.24 17.42 -7.56
N LEU A 410 8.61 16.51 -6.82
CA LEU A 410 7.15 16.46 -6.67
C LEU A 410 6.58 17.70 -5.98
N GLU A 411 7.21 18.15 -4.91
CA GLU A 411 6.80 19.35 -4.17
C GLU A 411 6.88 20.61 -5.05
N SER A 412 7.89 20.70 -5.92
CA SER A 412 8.06 21.82 -6.85
C SER A 412 7.08 21.82 -8.04
N GLY A 413 6.25 20.77 -8.18
CA GLY A 413 5.37 20.61 -9.35
C GLY A 413 6.11 20.20 -10.63
N LYS A 414 7.29 19.57 -10.53
CA LYS A 414 8.11 19.17 -11.68
C LYS A 414 7.38 18.23 -12.65
N PHE A 415 6.49 17.38 -12.11
CA PHE A 415 5.80 16.32 -12.84
C PHE A 415 4.28 16.53 -12.93
N GLY A 416 3.80 17.75 -12.68
CA GLY A 416 2.38 18.07 -12.62
C GLY A 416 2.08 19.06 -11.50
N PRO A 417 0.81 19.24 -11.11
CA PRO A 417 0.46 20.08 -9.97
C PRO A 417 1.25 19.68 -8.71
N PRO A 418 1.74 20.66 -7.92
CA PRO A 418 2.44 20.36 -6.67
C PRO A 418 1.66 19.41 -5.78
N SER A 419 2.32 18.35 -5.29
CA SER A 419 1.71 17.40 -4.36
C SER A 419 1.83 17.91 -2.93
N PRO A 420 0.75 17.87 -2.11
CA PRO A 420 0.84 18.22 -0.68
C PRO A 420 1.64 17.20 0.14
N GLY A 421 1.95 16.03 -0.43
CA GLY A 421 2.74 14.99 0.21
C GLY A 421 2.69 13.67 -0.57
N LEU A 422 3.48 12.69 -0.15
CA LEU A 422 3.50 11.34 -0.69
C LEU A 422 3.88 10.37 0.43
N GLY A 423 2.98 9.45 0.77
CA GLY A 423 3.30 8.29 1.60
C GLY A 423 3.22 7.03 0.77
N ILE A 424 4.35 6.32 0.63
CA ILE A 424 4.41 5.07 -0.11
C ILE A 424 5.45 4.11 0.44
N ALA A 425 5.05 2.85 0.55
CA ALA A 425 5.92 1.75 0.90
C ALA A 425 6.07 0.74 -0.23
N GLY A 426 7.19 0.04 -0.23
CA GLY A 426 7.46 -1.10 -1.07
C GLY A 426 7.89 -2.29 -0.22
N GLY A 427 7.22 -3.42 -0.38
CA GLY A 427 7.50 -4.62 0.39
C GLY A 427 7.42 -5.89 -0.46
N ALA A 428 8.40 -6.76 -0.28
CA ALA A 428 8.42 -8.14 -0.74
C ALA A 428 9.45 -8.92 0.11
N PRO A 429 9.50 -10.26 0.06
CA PRO A 429 10.56 -11.01 0.74
C PRO A 429 11.97 -10.49 0.37
N GLY A 430 12.70 -9.98 1.36
CA GLY A 430 14.03 -9.36 1.26
C GLY A 430 14.08 -7.99 0.59
N VAL A 431 12.97 -7.27 0.60
CA VAL A 431 12.83 -5.91 0.08
C VAL A 431 11.90 -5.13 1.00
N ASN A 432 12.38 -4.06 1.61
CA ASN A 432 11.48 -3.10 2.25
C ASN A 432 11.96 -1.66 2.10
N ALA A 433 11.06 -0.76 1.70
CA ALA A 433 11.34 0.65 1.51
C ALA A 433 10.12 1.46 1.92
N ALA A 434 10.36 2.66 2.47
CA ALA A 434 9.33 3.64 2.79
C ALA A 434 9.83 5.03 2.39
N LEU A 435 8.95 5.79 1.74
CA LEU A 435 9.11 7.20 1.42
C LEU A 435 7.88 7.94 1.94
N GLU A 436 8.10 8.85 2.87
CA GLU A 436 7.06 9.68 3.46
C GLU A 436 7.48 11.15 3.32
N ALA A 437 6.75 11.89 2.50
CA ALA A 437 6.96 13.31 2.27
C ALA A 437 5.69 14.08 2.66
N ASP A 438 5.83 15.06 3.55
CA ASP A 438 4.76 15.97 3.95
C ASP A 438 5.24 17.40 3.68
N ALA A 439 4.70 18.01 2.61
CA ALA A 439 5.07 19.37 2.22
C ALA A 439 4.60 20.42 3.24
N ARG A 440 3.52 20.14 3.99
CA ARG A 440 2.98 21.07 5.00
C ARG A 440 3.83 21.07 6.26
N ALA A 441 4.22 19.89 6.73
CA ALA A 441 5.13 19.75 7.85
C ALA A 441 6.60 20.04 7.46
N GLY A 442 6.88 20.00 6.15
CA GLY A 442 8.20 20.19 5.57
C GLY A 442 9.13 19.01 5.83
N PHE A 443 8.61 17.79 5.97
CA PHE A 443 9.42 16.59 6.23
C PHE A 443 9.50 15.68 5.03
N VAL A 444 10.68 15.08 4.82
CA VAL A 444 10.87 13.91 3.97
C VAL A 444 11.62 12.86 4.78
N VAL A 445 11.01 11.68 4.92
CA VAL A 445 11.56 10.51 5.59
C VAL A 445 11.75 9.43 4.54
N VAL A 446 12.97 8.96 4.40
CA VAL A 446 13.32 7.83 3.54
C VAL A 446 13.95 6.75 4.39
N VAL A 447 13.37 5.56 4.33
CA VAL A 447 13.94 4.37 4.96
C VAL A 447 14.04 3.26 3.93
N LEU A 448 15.24 2.76 3.71
CA LEU A 448 15.52 1.68 2.77
C LEU A 448 16.14 0.52 3.53
N SER A 449 15.62 -0.69 3.37
CA SER A 449 16.07 -1.89 4.06
C SER A 449 16.23 -3.04 3.07
N ASN A 450 17.28 -3.85 3.28
CA ASN A 450 17.46 -5.09 2.52
C ASN A 450 16.88 -6.32 3.24
N TYR A 451 16.03 -6.13 4.25
CA TYR A 451 15.30 -7.17 4.96
C TYR A 451 13.81 -7.21 4.59
N ASP A 452 13.12 -8.26 5.06
CA ASP A 452 11.68 -8.41 4.92
C ASP A 452 10.92 -7.20 5.51
N PRO A 453 9.73 -6.86 4.98
CA PRO A 453 8.79 -6.02 5.69
C PRO A 453 8.43 -6.63 7.05
N PRO A 454 8.17 -5.81 8.08
CA PRO A 454 8.07 -4.35 8.04
C PRO A 454 9.36 -3.63 8.45
N SER A 455 10.56 -4.13 8.12
CA SER A 455 11.83 -3.57 8.62
C SER A 455 12.04 -2.06 8.34
N ALA A 456 11.74 -1.57 7.15
CA ALA A 456 11.78 -0.14 6.82
C ALA A 456 10.52 0.62 7.28
N GLU A 457 9.35 0.02 7.09
CA GLU A 457 8.05 0.65 7.42
C GLU A 457 7.92 0.93 8.92
N ARG A 458 8.37 -0.01 9.77
CA ARG A 458 8.38 0.14 11.23
C ARG A 458 9.22 1.34 11.66
N VAL A 459 10.40 1.49 11.08
CA VAL A 459 11.30 2.62 11.35
C VAL A 459 10.70 3.94 10.86
N ALA A 460 10.16 3.97 9.64
CA ALA A 460 9.56 5.16 9.06
C ALA A 460 8.39 5.66 9.93
N ARG A 461 7.55 4.77 10.45
CA ARG A 461 6.46 5.12 11.36
C ARG A 461 6.97 5.70 12.68
N GLN A 462 7.96 5.07 13.28
CA GLN A 462 8.55 5.56 14.52
C GLN A 462 9.11 6.98 14.33
N ILE A 463 9.76 7.24 13.19
CA ILE A 463 10.25 8.57 12.81
C ILE A 463 9.08 9.54 12.68
N LEU A 464 8.04 9.21 11.91
CA LEU A 464 6.88 10.09 11.71
C LEU A 464 6.21 10.45 13.04
N GLU A 465 6.04 9.50 13.95
CA GLU A 465 5.49 9.76 15.28
C GLU A 465 6.35 10.74 16.07
N TRP A 466 7.67 10.57 16.05
CA TRP A 466 8.60 11.45 16.73
C TRP A 466 8.73 12.83 16.08
N THR A 467 8.55 12.96 14.77
CA THR A 467 8.57 14.26 14.09
C THR A 467 7.45 15.19 14.54
N ARG A 468 6.33 14.64 15.09
CA ARG A 468 5.24 15.44 15.66
C ARG A 468 5.65 16.25 16.90
N GLY A 469 6.73 15.84 17.57
CA GLY A 469 7.22 16.49 18.78
C GLY A 469 8.23 17.62 18.55
N ILE A 470 8.71 17.83 17.32
CA ILE A 470 9.86 18.72 17.02
C ILE A 470 9.60 19.81 15.99
#